data_AF-A0AAD6S6V9-F1
#
_entry.id   AF-A0AAD6S6V9-F1
#
_cell.length_a   1.000
_cell.length_b   1.000
_cell.length_c   1.000
_cell.angle_alpha   90.00
_cell.angle_beta   90.00
_cell.angle_gamma   90.00
#
_symmetry.space_group_name_H-M   'P 1'
#
loop_
_entity.id
_entity.type
_entity.pdbx_description
1 polymer ?
#
loop_
_entity_poly.entity_id
_entity_poly.type
_entity_poly.pdbx_seq_one_letter_code
_entity_poly.pdbx_strand_id
1 'polypeptide(L)'
;MARQTSPSGKTKIVEWGKARKSHNWIREHLKGHNNISDRQILRIQKRYTEKENYYDVGKSTGRPHKLEPRDTRKALRHLANGSVRNATELQHDFFPEVHVKTLKRDLRSGRHYRRSGRQWMRSILLNCMTRCPGACRLCTTRTEGAPATSLFVSNCCLLRSNRR
;
A
#
# COMPACT_ATOMS: atom_id res chain seq x y z
N MET A 1 6.75 -27.61 4.96
CA MET A 1 5.50 -26.82 5.12
C MET A 1 4.33 -27.79 5.12
N ALA A 2 3.60 -27.95 6.23
CA ALA A 2 2.42 -28.81 6.25
C ALA A 2 1.37 -28.27 5.27
N ARG A 3 0.78 -29.14 4.43
CA ARG A 3 -0.28 -28.74 3.50
C ARG A 3 -1.43 -28.13 4.31
N GLN A 4 -1.87 -26.93 3.91
CA GLN A 4 -3.05 -26.33 4.52
C GLN A 4 -4.27 -27.17 4.15
N THR A 5 -5.10 -27.51 5.13
CA THR A 5 -6.36 -28.19 4.89
C THR A 5 -7.29 -27.30 4.07
N SER A 6 -7.95 -27.89 3.08
CA SER A 6 -8.97 -27.21 2.30
C SER A 6 -10.11 -26.73 3.22
N PRO A 7 -10.82 -25.65 2.86
CA PRO A 7 -11.98 -25.17 3.63
C PRO A 7 -13.01 -26.29 3.87
N SER A 8 -13.33 -27.07 2.83
CA SER A 8 -14.26 -28.21 2.94
C SER A 8 -13.77 -29.29 3.90
N GLY A 9 -12.46 -29.53 3.99
CA GLY A 9 -11.88 -30.45 4.97
C GLY A 9 -12.02 -29.92 6.41
N LYS A 10 -11.83 -28.61 6.61
CA LYS A 10 -12.02 -27.96 7.92
C LYS A 10 -13.48 -28.07 8.38
N THR A 11 -14.44 -27.85 7.48
CA THR A 11 -15.88 -27.96 7.78
C THR A 11 -16.22 -29.37 8.29
N LYS A 12 -15.81 -30.41 7.56
CA LYS A 12 -16.01 -31.82 7.99
C LYS A 12 -15.38 -32.13 9.35
N ILE A 13 -14.16 -31.64 9.60
CA ILE A 13 -13.48 -31.81 10.90
C ILE A 13 -14.30 -31.20 12.05
N VAL A 14 -14.89 -30.03 11.83
CA VAL A 14 -15.71 -29.34 12.84
C VAL A 14 -17.05 -30.03 13.02
N GLU A 15 -17.73 -30.41 11.94
CA GLU A 15 -18.99 -31.16 11.98
C GLU A 15 -18.84 -32.50 12.73
N TRP A 16 -17.81 -33.28 12.42
CA TRP A 16 -17.55 -34.54 13.09
C TRP A 16 -17.06 -34.38 14.53
N GLY A 17 -16.38 -33.27 14.83
CA GLY A 17 -16.06 -32.87 16.20
C GLY A 17 -17.32 -32.59 17.03
N LYS A 18 -18.29 -31.87 16.48
CA LYS A 18 -19.61 -31.63 17.11
C LYS A 18 -20.37 -32.95 17.35
N ALA A 19 -20.24 -33.90 16.42
CA ALA A 19 -20.79 -35.26 16.55
C ALA A 19 -19.98 -36.19 17.49
N ARG A 20 -18.98 -35.66 18.22
CA ARG A 20 -18.12 -36.40 19.17
C ARG A 20 -17.42 -37.62 18.57
N LYS A 21 -17.04 -37.57 17.29
CA LYS A 21 -16.23 -38.64 16.66
C LYS A 21 -14.78 -38.57 17.15
N SER A 22 -14.14 -39.74 17.29
CA SER A 22 -12.73 -39.80 17.71
C SER A 22 -11.79 -39.23 16.64
N HIS A 23 -10.62 -38.73 17.05
CA HIS A 23 -9.67 -38.16 16.09
C HIS A 23 -9.14 -39.19 15.08
N ASN A 24 -8.95 -40.44 15.51
CA ASN A 24 -8.57 -41.54 14.62
C ASN A 24 -9.63 -41.76 13.53
N TRP A 25 -10.91 -41.77 13.92
CA TRP A 25 -12.03 -41.90 12.98
C TRP A 25 -12.05 -40.74 11.97
N ILE A 26 -11.87 -39.50 12.44
CA ILE A 26 -11.82 -38.31 11.57
C ILE A 26 -10.69 -38.44 10.54
N ARG A 27 -9.52 -38.95 10.94
CA ARG A 27 -8.37 -39.12 10.06
C ARG A 27 -8.64 -40.15 8.96
N GLU A 28 -9.24 -41.28 9.31
CA GLU A 28 -9.60 -42.35 8.36
C GLU A 28 -10.65 -41.90 7.34
N HIS A 29 -11.60 -41.06 7.76
CA HIS A 29 -12.74 -40.65 6.92
C HIS A 29 -12.48 -39.38 6.10
N LEU A 30 -11.40 -38.64 6.37
CA LEU A 30 -10.94 -37.55 5.51
C LEU A 30 -10.28 -38.10 4.24
N LYS A 31 -11.10 -38.33 3.21
CA LYS A 31 -10.66 -38.78 1.87
C LYS A 31 -9.46 -37.95 1.36
N GLY A 32 -8.36 -38.62 1.04
CA GLY A 32 -7.19 -38.03 0.36
C GLY A 32 -6.25 -37.19 1.24
N HIS A 33 -6.43 -37.18 2.57
CA HIS A 33 -5.62 -36.38 3.49
C HIS A 33 -5.02 -37.22 4.63
N ASN A 34 -4.19 -38.20 4.29
CA ASN A 34 -3.56 -39.12 5.26
C ASN A 34 -2.54 -38.42 6.20
N ASN A 35 -2.22 -37.14 5.97
CA ASN A 35 -1.16 -36.41 6.67
C ASN A 35 -1.68 -35.33 7.65
N ILE A 36 -2.92 -35.45 8.13
CA ILE A 36 -3.44 -34.54 9.16
C ILE A 36 -3.13 -35.11 10.54
N SER A 37 -2.31 -34.37 11.30
CA SER A 37 -1.97 -34.68 12.69
C SER A 37 -3.11 -34.36 13.66
N ASP A 38 -3.17 -35.06 14.79
CA ASP A 38 -4.16 -34.79 15.85
C ASP A 38 -4.09 -33.36 16.36
N ARG A 39 -2.87 -32.81 16.44
CA ARG A 39 -2.64 -31.41 16.81
C ARG A 39 -3.29 -30.44 15.82
N GLN A 40 -3.34 -30.77 14.53
CA GLN A 40 -4.04 -29.95 13.54
C GLN A 40 -5.55 -30.06 13.69
N ILE A 41 -6.09 -31.27 13.91
CA ILE A 41 -7.53 -31.49 14.16
C ILE A 41 -7.98 -30.64 15.36
N LEU A 42 -7.28 -30.77 16.49
CA LEU A 42 -7.56 -30.00 17.71
C LEU A 42 -7.48 -28.49 17.49
N ARG A 43 -6.47 -28.02 16.74
CA ARG A 43 -6.34 -26.59 16.40
C ARG A 43 -7.47 -26.08 15.52
N ILE A 44 -7.92 -26.88 14.56
CA ILE A 44 -9.03 -26.54 13.66
C ILE A 44 -10.32 -26.49 14.46
N GLN A 45 -10.62 -27.52 15.26
CA GLN A 45 -11.79 -27.54 16.14
C GLN A 45 -11.77 -26.31 17.07
N LYS A 46 -10.71 -26.12 17.88
CA LYS A 46 -10.62 -24.96 18.78
C LYS A 46 -10.79 -23.61 18.09
N ARG A 47 -10.30 -23.44 16.85
CA ARG A 47 -10.39 -22.17 16.11
C ARG A 47 -11.77 -21.94 15.49
N TYR A 48 -12.46 -22.98 15.06
CA TYR A 48 -13.67 -22.88 14.24
C TYR A 48 -14.92 -23.50 14.89
N THR A 49 -14.87 -23.94 16.15
CA THR A 49 -16.08 -24.38 16.88
C THR A 49 -17.10 -23.23 16.98
N GLU A 50 -16.62 -22.00 17.20
CA GLU A 50 -17.45 -20.80 17.39
C GLU A 50 -17.62 -19.98 16.10
N LYS A 51 -16.79 -20.22 15.07
CA LYS A 51 -16.80 -19.43 13.83
C LYS A 51 -17.46 -20.20 12.70
N GLU A 52 -18.47 -19.60 12.09
CA GLU A 52 -19.13 -20.15 10.89
C GLU A 52 -18.28 -19.94 9.61
N ASN A 53 -17.34 -18.99 9.62
CA ASN A 53 -16.52 -18.66 8.46
C ASN A 53 -15.19 -19.43 8.43
N TYR A 54 -15.13 -20.51 7.63
CA TYR A 54 -13.94 -21.33 7.41
C TYR A 54 -12.90 -20.73 6.46
N TYR A 55 -13.25 -19.63 5.77
CA TYR A 55 -12.40 -18.90 4.83
C TYR A 55 -11.68 -17.73 5.48
N ASP A 56 -12.10 -17.29 6.66
CA ASP A 56 -11.48 -16.17 7.36
C ASP A 56 -10.13 -16.60 7.96
N VAL A 57 -9.10 -16.55 7.11
CA VAL A 57 -7.72 -16.61 7.56
C VAL A 57 -7.35 -15.22 8.00
N GLY A 58 -7.25 -15.03 9.32
CA GLY A 58 -6.80 -13.76 9.90
C GLY A 58 -5.59 -13.24 9.14
N LYS A 59 -5.68 -11.99 8.67
CA LYS A 59 -4.61 -11.37 7.87
C LYS A 59 -3.31 -11.49 8.65
N SER A 60 -2.31 -12.16 8.08
CA SER A 60 -0.98 -12.16 8.66
C SER A 60 -0.50 -10.72 8.68
N THR A 61 -0.23 -10.19 9.88
CA THR A 61 0.47 -8.92 10.01
C THR A 61 1.87 -9.18 9.45
N GLY A 62 2.11 -8.71 8.23
CA GLY A 62 3.42 -8.81 7.61
C GLY A 62 4.50 -8.18 8.49
N ARG A 63 5.77 -8.47 8.19
CA ARG A 63 6.90 -7.83 8.88
C ARG A 63 6.73 -6.30 8.79
N PRO A 64 6.92 -5.56 9.91
CA PRO A 64 6.85 -4.11 9.87
C PRO A 64 7.82 -3.56 8.82
N HIS A 65 7.36 -2.56 8.07
CA HIS A 65 8.18 -1.88 7.07
C HIS A 65 9.26 -1.07 7.78
N LYS A 66 10.46 -1.02 7.20
CA LYS A 66 11.58 -0.21 7.72
C LYS A 66 11.31 1.29 7.65
N LEU A 67 10.50 1.73 6.67
CA LEU A 67 10.10 3.12 6.51
C LEU A 67 8.70 3.29 7.05
N GLU A 68 8.54 4.29 7.92
CA GLU A 68 7.22 4.65 8.38
C GLU A 68 6.50 5.58 7.37
N PRO A 69 5.17 5.71 7.49
CA PRO A 69 4.41 6.66 6.69
C PRO A 69 4.87 8.13 6.87
N ARG A 70 5.46 8.47 8.03
CA ARG A 70 6.03 9.81 8.28
C ARG A 70 7.31 10.04 7.47
N ASP A 71 8.19 9.04 7.43
CA ASP A 71 9.46 9.10 6.71
C ASP A 71 9.24 9.22 5.21
N THR A 72 8.28 8.45 4.69
CA THR A 72 7.92 8.51 3.27
C THR A 72 7.38 9.89 2.88
N ARG A 73 6.61 10.55 3.77
CA ARG A 73 6.13 11.92 3.54
C ARG A 73 7.28 12.93 3.56
N LYS A 74 8.24 12.77 4.48
CA LYS A 74 9.45 13.61 4.54
C LYS A 74 10.27 13.46 3.26
N ALA A 75 10.52 12.21 2.83
CA ALA A 75 11.20 11.90 1.58
C ALA A 75 10.55 12.56 0.36
N LEU A 76 9.23 12.43 0.22
CA LEU A 76 8.48 13.05 -0.87
C LEU A 76 8.55 14.59 -0.83
N ARG A 77 8.54 15.19 0.36
CA ARG A 77 8.68 16.65 0.49
C ARG A 77 10.05 17.13 0.00
N HIS A 78 11.12 16.43 0.34
CA HIS A 78 12.47 16.77 -0.13
C HIS A 78 12.61 16.63 -1.65
N LEU A 79 12.03 15.58 -2.23
CA LEU A 79 11.99 15.40 -3.68
C LEU A 79 11.15 16.50 -4.37
N ALA A 80 9.97 16.82 -3.82
CA ALA A 80 9.08 17.85 -4.38
C ALA A 80 9.68 19.26 -4.30
N ASN A 81 10.42 19.55 -3.23
CA ASN A 81 11.13 20.82 -3.05
C ASN A 81 12.41 20.91 -3.89
N GLY A 82 12.83 19.83 -4.54
CA GLY A 82 14.11 19.76 -5.26
C GLY A 82 15.35 19.83 -4.35
N SER A 83 15.19 19.63 -3.03
CA SER A 83 16.33 19.66 -2.10
C SER A 83 17.26 18.46 -2.27
N VAL A 84 16.75 17.38 -2.87
CA VAL A 84 17.51 16.20 -3.28
C VAL A 84 17.11 15.86 -4.71
N ARG A 85 18.08 15.50 -5.55
CA ARG A 85 17.85 15.15 -6.96
C ARG A 85 17.54 13.67 -7.12
N ASN A 86 18.15 12.83 -6.27
CA ASN A 86 18.14 11.37 -6.44
C ASN A 86 17.78 10.62 -5.15
N ALA A 87 17.31 9.39 -5.30
CA ALA A 87 17.03 8.50 -4.16
C ALA A 87 18.29 8.10 -3.38
N THR A 88 19.47 8.15 -4.00
CA THR A 88 20.76 7.87 -3.34
C THR A 88 21.13 9.02 -2.40
N GLU A 89 21.02 10.27 -2.86
CA GLU A 89 21.21 11.47 -2.02
C GLU A 89 20.22 11.48 -0.85
N LEU A 90 18.95 11.20 -1.15
CA LEU A 90 17.92 11.10 -0.12
C LEU A 90 18.26 10.05 0.97
N GLN A 91 18.85 8.91 0.57
CA GLN A 91 19.28 7.87 1.49
C GLN A 91 20.45 8.34 2.34
N HIS A 92 21.48 8.90 1.70
CA HIS A 92 22.68 9.39 2.38
C HIS A 92 22.34 10.48 3.42
N ASP A 93 21.51 11.45 3.05
CA ASP A 93 21.28 12.65 3.87
C ASP A 93 20.22 12.46 4.96
N PHE A 94 19.20 11.62 4.72
CA PHE A 94 18.04 11.52 5.61
C PHE A 94 17.77 10.13 6.17
N PHE A 95 18.21 9.06 5.48
CA PHE A 95 17.85 7.68 5.81
C PHE A 95 19.04 6.71 5.66
N PRO A 96 20.17 6.93 6.36
CA PRO A 96 21.39 6.14 6.13
C PRO A 96 21.19 4.64 6.39
N GLU A 97 20.30 4.28 7.30
CA GLU A 97 19.99 2.89 7.67
C GLU A 97 19.12 2.14 6.65
N VAL A 98 18.50 2.85 5.70
CA VAL A 98 17.54 2.29 4.75
C VAL A 98 18.19 2.10 3.39
N HIS A 99 18.19 0.87 2.89
CA HIS A 99 18.73 0.59 1.56
C HIS A 99 17.95 1.34 0.45
N VAL A 100 18.67 1.90 -0.54
CA VAL A 100 18.11 2.70 -1.64
C VAL A 100 16.98 1.97 -2.39
N LYS A 101 17.11 0.66 -2.61
CA LYS A 101 16.04 -0.17 -3.24
C LYS A 101 14.71 -0.13 -2.45
N THR A 102 14.77 -0.09 -1.13
CA THR A 102 13.58 -0.01 -0.26
C THR A 102 12.89 1.34 -0.42
N LEU A 103 13.66 2.44 -0.38
CA LEU A 103 13.16 3.79 -0.65
C LEU A 103 12.49 3.87 -2.03
N LYS A 104 13.17 3.41 -3.09
CA LYS A 104 12.61 3.38 -4.45
C LYS A 104 11.34 2.54 -4.56
N ARG A 105 11.24 1.42 -3.83
CA ARG A 105 10.05 0.56 -3.82
C ARG A 105 8.88 1.25 -3.12
N ASP A 106 9.12 1.86 -1.97
CA ASP A 106 8.06 2.49 -1.20
C ASP A 106 7.55 3.77 -1.89
N LEU A 107 8.46 4.59 -2.44
CA LEU A 107 8.10 5.77 -3.25
C LEU A 107 7.27 5.38 -4.49
N ARG A 108 7.65 4.31 -5.20
CA ARG A 108 6.86 3.79 -6.34
C ARG A 108 5.51 3.22 -5.93
N SER A 109 5.43 2.58 -4.77
CA SER A 109 4.20 1.92 -4.33
C SER A 109 3.06 2.90 -4.07
N GLY A 110 3.36 4.19 -3.84
CA GLY A 110 2.35 5.23 -3.61
C GLY A 110 1.39 4.93 -2.45
N ARG A 111 1.71 3.93 -1.60
CA ARG A 111 0.80 3.41 -0.56
C ARG A 111 0.39 4.49 0.43
N HIS A 112 1.20 5.52 0.58
CA HIS A 112 0.97 6.64 1.48
C HIS A 112 0.30 7.85 0.81
N TYR A 113 0.08 7.82 -0.51
CA TYR A 113 -0.48 8.97 -1.27
C TYR A 113 -2.00 8.94 -1.39
N ARG A 114 -2.63 7.75 -1.32
CA ARG A 114 -4.08 7.59 -1.62
C ARG A 114 -5.03 8.30 -0.64
N ARG A 115 -4.60 8.64 0.58
CA ARG A 115 -5.47 9.31 1.57
C ARG A 115 -5.30 10.83 1.63
N SER A 116 -4.19 11.40 1.14
CA SER A 116 -3.89 12.84 1.23
C SER A 116 -3.73 13.56 -0.12
N GLY A 117 -3.60 12.82 -1.23
CA GLY A 117 -3.31 13.40 -2.55
C GLY A 117 -4.38 14.36 -3.09
N ARG A 118 -5.68 14.13 -2.80
CA ARG A 118 -6.74 15.07 -3.23
C ARG A 118 -6.68 16.41 -2.49
N GLN A 119 -6.23 16.42 -1.24
CA GLN A 119 -6.13 17.64 -0.44
C GLN A 119 -4.87 18.43 -0.79
N TRP A 120 -3.75 17.76 -1.09
CA TRP A 120 -2.49 18.43 -1.40
C TRP A 120 -2.47 19.02 -2.82
N MET A 121 -2.99 18.32 -3.84
CA MET A 121 -3.18 18.94 -5.16
C MET A 121 -4.16 20.12 -5.09
N ARG A 122 -5.25 20.00 -4.32
CA ARG A 122 -6.15 21.14 -4.06
C ARG A 122 -5.44 22.29 -3.35
N SER A 123 -4.58 22.04 -2.36
CA SER A 123 -3.88 23.13 -1.66
C SER A 123 -2.83 23.81 -2.54
N ILE A 124 -2.15 23.07 -3.42
CA ILE A 124 -1.21 23.66 -4.40
C ILE A 124 -1.97 24.50 -5.43
N LEU A 125 -3.08 23.96 -5.97
CA LEU A 125 -3.92 24.69 -6.92
C LEU A 125 -4.54 25.93 -6.26
N LEU A 126 -5.04 25.83 -5.02
CA LEU A 126 -5.56 26.99 -4.27
C LEU A 126 -4.48 28.02 -3.97
N ASN A 127 -3.27 27.62 -3.54
CA ASN A 127 -2.18 28.57 -3.28
C ASN A 127 -1.66 29.26 -4.56
N CYS A 128 -1.76 28.60 -5.71
CA CYS A 128 -1.43 29.20 -7.00
C CYS A 128 -2.50 30.23 -7.40
N MET A 129 -3.78 29.92 -7.17
CA MET A 129 -4.90 30.83 -7.44
C MET A 129 -4.91 32.06 -6.52
N THR A 130 -4.51 31.94 -5.25
CA THR A 130 -4.48 33.08 -4.32
C THR A 130 -3.26 34.00 -4.51
N ARG A 131 -2.12 33.49 -4.98
CA ARG A 131 -0.92 34.31 -5.22
C ARG A 131 -0.91 35.08 -6.54
N CYS A 132 -1.78 34.73 -7.50
CA CYS A 132 -1.83 35.37 -8.82
C CYS A 132 -3.26 35.74 -9.26
N PRO A 133 -4.00 36.60 -8.54
CA PRO A 133 -5.37 36.96 -8.92
C PRO A 133 -5.45 37.71 -10.28
N GLY A 134 -4.34 38.27 -10.77
CA GLY A 134 -4.28 39.05 -12.02
C GLY A 134 -3.67 38.34 -13.24
N ALA A 135 -3.06 37.16 -13.10
CA ALA A 135 -2.28 36.56 -14.20
C ALA A 135 -3.07 35.53 -15.05
N CYS A 136 -4.25 35.09 -14.61
CA CYS A 136 -4.98 34.01 -15.29
C CYS A 136 -5.92 34.46 -16.42
N ARG A 137 -6.11 35.77 -16.68
CA ARG A 137 -6.97 36.22 -17.80
C ARG A 137 -6.33 36.14 -19.19
N LEU A 138 -5.02 35.86 -19.28
CA LEU A 138 -4.32 35.76 -20.57
C LEU A 138 -4.08 34.33 -21.07
N CYS A 139 -4.48 33.30 -20.30
CA CYS A 139 -4.27 31.89 -20.69
C CYS A 139 -5.55 31.19 -21.21
N THR A 140 -6.70 31.85 -21.22
CA THR A 140 -7.98 31.26 -21.65
C THR A 140 -8.42 31.66 -23.06
N THR A 141 -7.64 32.46 -23.79
CA THR A 141 -7.96 32.85 -25.17
C THR A 141 -6.76 32.59 -26.08
N ARG A 142 -6.95 31.78 -27.14
CA ARG A 142 -5.94 31.19 -28.07
C ARG A 142 -5.28 29.94 -27.48
N THR A 143 -5.46 28.73 -28.03
CA THR A 143 -5.41 28.37 -29.45
C THR A 143 -6.34 27.20 -29.77
N GLU A 144 -7.34 27.43 -30.60
CA GLU A 144 -7.99 26.38 -31.39
C GLU A 144 -6.95 25.88 -32.42
N GLY A 145 -6.53 24.62 -32.34
CA GLY A 145 -5.79 23.97 -33.44
C GLY A 145 -4.33 23.55 -33.22
N ALA A 146 -3.88 23.20 -32.01
CA ALA A 146 -2.60 22.51 -31.83
C ALA A 146 -2.75 21.18 -31.08
N PRO A 147 -2.15 20.07 -31.56
CA PRO A 147 -2.21 18.78 -30.88
C PRO A 147 -1.44 18.85 -29.55
N ALA A 148 -2.10 18.36 -28.50
CA ALA A 148 -1.63 18.35 -27.13
C ALA A 148 -0.36 17.51 -26.95
N THR A 149 0.82 18.14 -27.01
CA THR A 149 2.04 17.60 -26.42
C THR A 149 2.39 18.39 -25.15
N SER A 150 2.42 17.64 -24.05
CA SER A 150 2.44 18.07 -22.67
C SER A 150 3.81 18.58 -22.21
N LEU A 151 4.22 19.79 -22.58
CA LEU A 151 5.51 20.37 -22.11
C LEU A 151 5.51 21.87 -21.75
N PHE A 152 4.36 22.50 -21.51
CA PHE A 152 4.32 23.94 -21.17
C PHE A 152 3.54 24.23 -19.89
N VAL A 153 4.13 23.93 -18.73
CA VAL A 153 3.66 24.53 -17.45
C VAL A 153 4.80 25.13 -16.61
N SER A 154 6.08 24.91 -16.94
CA SER A 154 7.14 25.23 -15.98
C SER A 154 7.83 26.60 -16.08
N ASN A 155 7.54 27.45 -17.07
CA ASN A 155 8.36 28.66 -17.31
C ASN A 155 7.73 30.04 -17.04
N CYS A 156 6.47 30.14 -16.58
CA CYS A 156 5.87 31.47 -16.36
C CYS A 156 6.32 32.18 -15.05
N CYS A 157 6.90 31.48 -14.07
CA CYS A 157 7.29 32.13 -12.80
C CYS A 157 8.78 32.49 -12.66
N LEU A 158 9.67 31.99 -13.53
CA LEU A 158 11.12 32.18 -13.36
C LEU A 158 11.67 33.47 -14.00
N LEU A 159 10.91 34.15 -14.87
CA LEU A 159 11.39 35.34 -15.59
C LEU A 159 11.14 36.69 -14.88
N ARG A 160 10.52 36.71 -13.69
CA ARG A 160 10.21 37.98 -13.00
C ARG A 160 11.10 38.33 -11.81
N SER A 161 12.05 37.48 -11.44
CA SER A 161 12.88 37.68 -10.24
C SER A 161 14.27 38.28 -10.49
N ASN A 162 14.63 38.62 -11.74
CA ASN A 162 15.97 39.14 -12.09
C ASN A 162 15.98 40.61 -12.59
N ARG A 163 15.00 41.42 -12.16
CA ARG A 163 15.03 42.88 -12.32
C ARG A 163 14.88 43.55 -10.96
N ARG A 164 15.95 43.53 -10.16
CA ARG A 164 16.30 44.57 -9.18
C ARG A 164 17.81 44.59 -9.04
#